data_AF-A0A6A5YNQ5-F1
#
_entry.id   AF-A0A6A5YNQ5-F1
#
_cell.length_a   1.000
_cell.length_b   1.000
_cell.length_c   1.000
_cell.angle_alpha   90.00
_cell.angle_beta   90.00
_cell.angle_gamma   90.00
#
_symmetry.space_group_name_H-M   'P 1'
#
loop_
_entity.id
_entity.type
_entity.pdbx_description
1 polymer ?
#
loop_
_entity_poly.entity_id
_entity_poly.type
_entity_poly.pdbx_seq_one_letter_code
_entity_poly.pdbx_strand_id
1 'polypeptide(L)'
;MSSLVAFEARLAQLMAVEDEKTSLVKDLLARVDLLENSLSKNEFALEKERDCSFMYQSKHNAVKDELRKLKQSLEQVDFVSVLVDGDCMNFVDDLIKAGEDGGRQAARQLIAGVTEYLRTNYPTIPVNVRIVVRVYANLQGLAKAYRDGQVLSNPADLGAFVNGFNKENALCDFVNAGDGKECADEKLKADDIAMFHMNIDIAQCRHIIFGGSADNGYARLLGPYGDSTKITLMEGQPFARELVDLASKLPTLRCKNVFRDTTYHVSRQLRNGPTPPTTPQPDAVMSNYSSAATAVSSSQTTAIQAVSPLVTNPIAMNPQTGVTVSHTNGQRRIARNAAGQRVDLPIQAPRADVKAMKSKRYCNEYQLLGRCHYGQKCDFQHGERVSGSRFVALRVVARLSPCRIGLLCSNVNCIQGHRCMKENCERGSKCLFSTEMHGVDSRVVSWDG
;
A
#
# COMPACT_ATOMS: atom_id res chain seq x y z
N MET A 1 -32.45 -36.46 101.14
CA MET A 1 -31.33 -36.32 100.18
C MET A 1 -31.75 -36.43 98.72
N SER A 2 -32.73 -37.27 98.34
CA SER A 2 -33.17 -37.44 96.93
C SER A 2 -33.80 -36.20 96.25
N SER A 3 -34.43 -35.30 97.01
CA SER A 3 -35.13 -34.10 96.46
C SER A 3 -34.20 -32.95 96.06
N LEU A 4 -33.02 -32.83 96.69
CA LEU A 4 -32.09 -31.72 96.44
C LEU A 4 -31.33 -31.94 95.11
N VAL A 5 -30.87 -33.17 94.89
CA VAL A 5 -30.16 -33.61 93.68
C VAL A 5 -30.99 -33.40 92.41
N ALA A 6 -32.30 -33.68 92.47
CA ALA A 6 -33.20 -33.45 91.33
C ALA A 6 -33.40 -31.96 91.01
N PHE A 7 -33.36 -31.10 92.02
CA PHE A 7 -33.48 -29.65 91.86
C PHE A 7 -32.20 -29.05 91.26
N GLU A 8 -31.03 -29.50 91.75
CA GLU A 8 -29.71 -29.13 91.21
C GLU A 8 -29.56 -29.55 89.74
N ALA A 9 -30.01 -30.76 89.38
CA ALA A 9 -29.99 -31.22 87.99
C ALA A 9 -30.86 -30.35 87.06
N ARG A 10 -32.05 -29.93 87.52
CA ARG A 10 -32.95 -29.07 86.75
C ARG A 10 -32.41 -27.64 86.62
N LEU A 11 -31.74 -27.12 87.65
CA LEU A 11 -31.04 -25.83 87.61
C LEU A 11 -29.88 -25.87 86.60
N ALA A 12 -29.06 -26.93 86.62
CA ALA A 12 -27.96 -27.10 85.67
C ALA A 12 -28.47 -27.15 84.21
N GLN A 13 -29.61 -27.80 83.97
CA GLN A 13 -30.23 -27.88 82.65
C GLN A 13 -30.72 -26.50 82.16
N LEU A 14 -31.31 -25.69 83.04
CA LEU A 14 -31.71 -24.32 82.70
C LEU A 14 -30.51 -23.42 82.43
N MET A 15 -29.43 -23.55 83.21
CA MET A 15 -28.17 -22.83 82.96
C MET A 15 -27.58 -23.20 81.60
N ALA A 16 -27.57 -24.49 81.23
CA ALA A 16 -27.08 -24.94 79.93
C ALA A 16 -27.88 -24.33 78.76
N VAL A 17 -29.21 -24.21 78.89
CA VAL A 17 -30.06 -23.56 77.87
C VAL A 17 -29.73 -22.07 77.75
N GLU A 18 -29.51 -21.37 78.86
CA GLU A 18 -29.16 -19.95 78.84
C GLU A 18 -27.76 -19.72 78.23
N ASP A 19 -26.81 -20.62 78.51
CA ASP A 19 -25.48 -20.61 77.89
C ASP A 19 -25.56 -20.86 76.38
N GLU A 20 -26.36 -21.83 75.93
CA GLU A 20 -26.55 -22.16 74.53
C GLU A 20 -27.23 -21.01 73.76
N LYS A 21 -28.26 -20.39 74.36
CA LYS A 21 -28.89 -19.18 73.84
C LYS A 21 -27.90 -18.01 73.75
N THR A 22 -27.05 -17.85 74.75
CA THR A 22 -26.01 -16.80 74.75
C THR A 22 -24.98 -17.08 73.64
N SER A 23 -24.60 -18.33 73.41
CA SER A 23 -23.72 -18.72 72.31
C SER A 23 -24.36 -18.40 70.96
N LEU A 24 -25.63 -18.78 70.75
CA LEU A 24 -26.36 -18.50 69.52
C LEU A 24 -26.46 -17.00 69.24
N VAL A 25 -26.71 -16.17 70.26
CA VAL A 25 -26.74 -14.71 70.12
C VAL A 25 -25.38 -14.17 69.70
N LYS A 26 -24.28 -14.67 70.29
CA LYS A 26 -22.92 -14.27 69.89
C LYS A 26 -22.61 -14.67 68.45
N ASP A 27 -22.99 -15.87 68.03
CA ASP A 27 -22.80 -16.35 66.65
C ASP A 27 -23.60 -15.51 65.65
N LEU A 28 -24.83 -15.14 66.01
CA LEU A 28 -25.67 -14.24 65.21
C LEU A 28 -25.03 -12.86 65.07
N LEU A 29 -24.54 -12.27 66.16
CA LEU A 29 -23.85 -10.97 66.12
C LEU A 29 -22.60 -11.04 65.24
N ALA A 30 -21.76 -12.07 65.41
CA ALA A 30 -20.60 -12.29 64.57
C ALA A 30 -20.99 -12.46 63.08
N ARG A 31 -22.12 -13.11 62.80
CA ARG A 31 -22.63 -13.26 61.43
C ARG A 31 -23.11 -11.94 60.86
N VAL A 32 -23.80 -11.10 61.64
CA VAL A 32 -24.23 -9.76 61.24
C VAL A 32 -23.01 -8.89 60.90
N ASP A 33 -22.01 -8.85 61.78
CA ASP A 33 -20.76 -8.11 61.52
C ASP A 33 -20.08 -8.56 60.21
N LEU A 34 -20.03 -9.86 59.95
CA LEU A 34 -19.48 -10.40 58.70
C LEU A 34 -20.31 -9.98 57.47
N LEU A 35 -21.64 -9.97 57.58
CA LEU A 35 -22.53 -9.58 56.50
C LEU A 35 -22.44 -8.07 56.22
N GLU A 36 -22.42 -7.22 57.24
CA GLU A 36 -22.27 -5.77 57.09
C GLU A 36 -20.93 -5.41 56.44
N ASN A 37 -19.84 -6.04 56.88
CA ASN A 37 -18.52 -5.88 56.26
C ASN A 37 -18.50 -6.36 54.81
N SER A 38 -19.17 -7.48 54.50
CA SER A 38 -19.26 -7.98 53.12
C SER A 38 -20.12 -7.05 52.25
N LEU A 39 -21.20 -6.51 52.80
CA LEU A 39 -22.08 -5.59 52.08
C LEU A 39 -21.33 -4.32 51.72
N SER A 40 -20.66 -3.68 52.68
CA SER A 40 -19.89 -2.45 52.44
C SER A 40 -18.78 -2.66 51.40
N LYS A 41 -18.06 -3.80 51.44
CA LYS A 41 -17.05 -4.15 50.42
C LYS A 41 -17.66 -4.29 49.03
N ASN A 42 -18.82 -4.94 48.93
CA ASN A 42 -19.50 -5.13 47.64
C ASN A 42 -20.06 -3.82 47.10
N GLU A 43 -20.60 -2.95 47.96
CA GLU A 43 -21.07 -1.62 47.57
C GLU A 43 -19.93 -0.77 47.00
N PHE A 44 -18.78 -0.75 47.68
CA PHE A 44 -17.59 -0.05 47.18
C PHE A 44 -17.08 -0.62 45.85
N ALA A 45 -17.07 -1.94 45.70
CA ALA A 45 -16.67 -2.59 44.45
C ALA A 45 -17.63 -2.25 43.30
N LEU A 46 -18.93 -2.25 43.58
CA LEU A 46 -19.98 -1.93 42.61
C LEU A 46 -19.91 -0.46 42.16
N GLU A 47 -19.66 0.47 43.08
CA GLU A 47 -19.50 1.88 42.76
C GLU A 47 -18.28 2.11 41.86
N LYS A 48 -17.13 1.51 42.21
CA LYS A 48 -15.93 1.54 41.37
C LYS A 48 -16.17 0.95 39.98
N GLU A 49 -16.93 -0.13 39.87
CA GLU A 49 -17.28 -0.74 38.59
C GLU A 49 -18.18 0.20 37.75
N ARG A 50 -19.17 0.82 38.38
CA ARG A 50 -20.05 1.80 37.72
C ARG A 50 -19.27 3.00 37.18
N ASP A 51 -18.36 3.55 37.98
CA ASP A 51 -17.51 4.68 37.57
C ASP A 51 -16.59 4.31 36.40
N CYS A 52 -15.96 3.12 36.47
CA CYS A 52 -15.17 2.59 35.37
C CYS A 52 -16.02 2.42 34.10
N SER A 53 -17.18 1.78 34.21
CA SER A 53 -18.09 1.55 33.09
C SER A 53 -18.51 2.86 32.43
N PHE A 54 -18.92 3.85 33.23
CA PHE A 54 -19.28 5.18 32.75
C PHE A 54 -18.10 5.87 32.03
N MET A 55 -16.90 5.81 32.60
CA MET A 55 -15.69 6.37 31.98
C MET A 55 -15.39 5.70 30.64
N TYR A 56 -15.44 4.37 30.56
CA TYR A 56 -15.19 3.64 29.31
C TYR A 56 -16.24 3.94 28.26
N GLN A 57 -17.51 3.99 28.64
CA GLN A 57 -18.60 4.29 27.72
C GLN A 57 -18.51 5.74 27.19
N SER A 58 -18.16 6.69 28.05
CA SER A 58 -17.91 8.08 27.65
C SER A 58 -16.73 8.18 26.67
N LYS A 59 -15.60 7.52 26.96
CA LYS A 59 -14.45 7.46 26.06
C LYS A 59 -14.78 6.79 24.72
N HIS A 60 -15.50 5.68 24.76
CA HIS A 60 -15.93 4.97 23.56
C HIS A 60 -16.81 5.86 22.67
N ASN A 61 -17.77 6.57 23.25
CA ASN A 61 -18.63 7.48 22.51
C ASN A 61 -17.84 8.67 21.93
N ALA A 62 -16.92 9.25 22.72
CA ALA A 62 -16.05 10.32 22.23
C ALA A 62 -15.19 9.89 21.02
N VAL A 63 -14.54 8.72 21.12
CA VAL A 63 -13.73 8.16 20.02
C VAL A 63 -14.61 7.83 18.82
N LYS A 64 -15.81 7.28 19.04
CA LYS A 64 -16.76 6.98 17.96
C LYS A 64 -17.20 8.24 17.22
N ASP A 65 -17.46 9.32 17.93
CA ASP A 65 -17.84 10.61 17.35
C ASP A 65 -16.67 11.25 16.58
N GLU A 66 -15.46 11.19 17.12
CA GLU A 66 -14.25 11.64 16.43
C GLU A 66 -14.00 10.85 15.15
N LEU A 67 -14.12 9.52 15.20
CA LEU A 67 -13.99 8.65 14.04
C LEU A 67 -15.05 8.98 12.98
N ARG A 68 -16.29 9.28 13.39
CA ARG A 68 -17.35 9.70 12.47
C ARG A 68 -17.01 11.01 11.79
N LYS A 69 -16.53 12.01 12.52
CA LYS A 69 -16.12 13.31 11.97
C LYS A 69 -14.95 13.15 11.00
N LEU A 70 -13.96 12.33 11.34
CA LEU A 70 -12.80 12.07 10.48
C LEU A 70 -13.23 11.38 9.18
N LYS A 71 -14.11 10.37 9.25
CA LYS A 71 -14.67 9.70 8.06
C LYS A 71 -15.41 10.68 7.15
N GLN A 72 -16.27 11.53 7.71
CA GLN A 72 -16.99 12.55 6.94
C GLN A 72 -16.03 13.54 6.26
N SER A 73 -14.96 13.96 6.95
CA SER A 73 -13.93 14.83 6.37
C SER A 73 -13.18 14.15 5.22
N LEU A 74 -12.89 12.85 5.34
CA LEU A 74 -12.26 12.07 4.27
C LEU A 74 -13.20 11.89 3.06
N GLU A 75 -14.49 11.62 3.29
CA GLU A 75 -15.49 11.48 2.21
C GLU A 75 -15.67 12.78 1.41
N GLN A 76 -15.49 13.95 2.03
CA GLN A 76 -15.53 15.25 1.33
C GLN A 76 -14.41 15.41 0.30
N VAL A 77 -13.31 14.68 0.46
CA VAL A 77 -12.18 14.71 -0.46
C VAL A 77 -12.12 13.50 -1.39
N ASP A 78 -13.17 12.69 -1.44
CA ASP A 78 -13.27 11.61 -2.42
C ASP A 78 -13.30 12.15 -3.86
N PHE A 79 -12.75 11.35 -4.78
CA PHE A 79 -12.76 11.64 -6.21
C PHE A 79 -12.75 10.36 -7.06
N VAL A 80 -13.13 10.51 -8.33
CA VAL A 80 -12.95 9.52 -9.38
C VAL A 80 -11.96 10.08 -10.38
N SER A 81 -10.98 9.27 -10.77
CA SER A 81 -9.99 9.64 -11.78
C SER A 81 -10.42 9.11 -13.14
N VAL A 82 -10.43 9.97 -14.14
CA VAL A 82 -10.62 9.61 -15.54
C VAL A 82 -9.32 9.95 -16.27
N LEU A 83 -8.57 8.93 -16.68
CA LEU A 83 -7.30 9.07 -17.39
C LEU A 83 -7.52 8.64 -18.84
N VAL A 84 -7.18 9.50 -19.79
CA VAL A 84 -7.44 9.28 -21.22
C VAL A 84 -6.17 9.52 -22.01
N ASP A 85 -5.71 8.50 -22.71
CA ASP A 85 -4.73 8.61 -23.78
C ASP A 85 -5.44 9.16 -25.03
N GLY A 86 -5.29 10.46 -25.27
CA GLY A 86 -5.95 11.17 -26.37
C GLY A 86 -5.40 10.84 -27.75
N ASP A 87 -4.23 10.22 -27.86
CA ASP A 87 -3.69 9.75 -29.14
C ASP A 87 -4.45 8.50 -29.61
N CYS A 88 -4.86 7.65 -28.67
CA CYS A 88 -5.64 6.43 -28.92
C CYS A 88 -7.16 6.60 -28.73
N MET A 89 -7.60 7.67 -28.07
CA MET A 89 -8.99 7.99 -27.79
C MET A 89 -9.41 9.28 -28.51
N ASN A 90 -9.56 9.20 -29.84
CA ASN A 90 -9.90 10.39 -30.62
C ASN A 90 -11.34 10.87 -30.36
N PHE A 91 -11.52 12.17 -30.24
CA PHE A 91 -12.83 12.81 -30.06
C PHE A 91 -13.61 12.82 -31.38
N VAL A 92 -14.94 12.86 -31.29
CA VAL A 92 -15.83 12.92 -32.45
C VAL A 92 -15.66 14.24 -33.23
N ASP A 93 -15.86 14.17 -34.55
CA ASP A 93 -15.53 15.26 -35.48
C ASP A 93 -16.26 16.56 -35.19
N ASP A 94 -17.54 16.46 -34.83
CA ASP A 94 -18.37 17.64 -34.59
C ASP A 94 -17.85 18.45 -33.40
N LEU A 95 -17.34 17.78 -32.36
CA LEU A 95 -16.73 18.43 -31.22
C LEU A 95 -15.38 19.07 -31.62
N ILE A 96 -14.57 18.40 -32.41
CA ILE A 96 -13.29 18.96 -32.88
C ILE A 96 -13.51 20.18 -33.78
N LYS A 97 -14.45 20.10 -34.73
CA LYS A 97 -14.79 21.17 -35.67
C LYS A 97 -15.41 22.39 -35.00
N ALA A 98 -16.11 22.20 -33.89
CA ALA A 98 -16.70 23.28 -33.11
C ALA A 98 -15.66 24.07 -32.26
N GLY A 99 -14.37 23.71 -32.31
CA GLY A 99 -13.30 24.46 -31.66
C GLY A 99 -13.54 24.60 -30.16
N GLU A 100 -13.47 25.82 -29.63
CA GLU A 100 -13.60 26.09 -28.18
C GLU A 100 -14.94 25.61 -27.60
N ASP A 101 -16.04 25.82 -28.32
CA ASP A 101 -17.38 25.37 -27.90
C ASP A 101 -17.46 23.85 -27.84
N GLY A 102 -16.85 23.19 -28.82
CA GLY A 102 -16.76 21.73 -28.87
C GLY A 102 -15.92 21.15 -27.74
N GLY A 103 -14.80 21.79 -27.39
CA GLY A 103 -13.99 21.42 -26.23
C GLY A 103 -14.79 21.48 -24.93
N ARG A 104 -15.52 22.58 -24.72
CA ARG A 104 -16.42 22.73 -23.57
C ARG A 104 -17.51 21.65 -23.54
N GLN A 105 -18.11 21.38 -24.69
CA GLN A 105 -19.13 20.36 -24.81
C GLN A 105 -18.57 18.95 -24.54
N ALA A 106 -17.37 18.63 -25.02
CA ALA A 106 -16.71 17.35 -24.76
C ALA A 106 -16.51 17.10 -23.26
N ALA A 107 -15.99 18.09 -22.54
CA ALA A 107 -15.77 17.99 -21.09
C ALA A 107 -17.10 17.74 -20.34
N ARG A 108 -18.15 18.51 -20.64
CA ARG A 108 -19.48 18.32 -20.03
C ARG A 108 -20.05 16.93 -20.31
N GLN A 109 -20.01 16.49 -21.58
CA GLN A 109 -20.56 15.21 -21.98
C GLN A 109 -19.79 14.05 -21.36
N LEU A 110 -18.47 14.16 -21.25
CA LEU A 110 -17.63 13.15 -20.61
C LEU A 110 -17.95 13.03 -19.11
N ILE A 111 -18.02 14.16 -18.40
CA ILE A 111 -18.39 14.19 -16.97
C ILE A 111 -19.80 13.61 -16.77
N ALA A 112 -20.76 14.01 -17.60
CA ALA A 112 -22.14 13.51 -17.51
C ALA A 112 -22.22 12.00 -17.76
N GLY A 113 -21.55 11.50 -18.80
CA GLY A 113 -21.50 10.07 -19.11
C GLY A 113 -20.86 9.24 -18.01
N VAL A 114 -19.75 9.73 -17.44
CA VAL A 114 -19.08 9.10 -16.30
C VAL A 114 -19.99 9.11 -15.07
N THR A 115 -20.63 10.24 -14.76
CA THR A 115 -21.53 10.38 -13.62
C THR A 115 -22.68 9.38 -13.69
N GLU A 116 -23.33 9.26 -14.85
CA GLU A 116 -24.45 8.34 -15.05
C GLU A 116 -24.02 6.87 -14.96
N TYR A 117 -22.85 6.55 -15.51
CA TYR A 117 -22.27 5.21 -15.41
C TYR A 117 -21.98 4.83 -13.95
N LEU A 118 -21.36 5.74 -13.19
CA LEU A 118 -21.05 5.54 -11.77
C LEU A 118 -22.32 5.36 -10.94
N ARG A 119 -23.34 6.19 -11.18
CA ARG A 119 -24.63 6.11 -10.50
C ARG A 119 -25.30 4.75 -10.68
N THR A 120 -25.17 4.16 -11.86
CA THR A 120 -25.80 2.88 -12.21
C THR A 120 -25.03 1.68 -11.69
N ASN A 121 -23.69 1.69 -11.81
CA ASN A 121 -22.86 0.52 -11.56
C ASN A 121 -22.16 0.53 -10.19
N TYR A 122 -22.03 1.70 -9.55
CA TYR A 122 -21.27 1.89 -8.32
C TYR A 122 -22.03 2.76 -7.30
N PRO A 123 -23.18 2.29 -6.75
CA PRO A 123 -24.04 3.09 -5.87
C PRO A 123 -23.39 3.47 -4.53
N THR A 124 -22.26 2.84 -4.18
CA THR A 124 -21.46 3.17 -3.00
C THR A 124 -20.59 4.41 -3.19
N ILE A 125 -20.48 4.93 -4.41
CA ILE A 125 -19.77 6.17 -4.71
C ILE A 125 -20.76 7.33 -4.56
N PRO A 126 -20.44 8.40 -3.80
CA PRO A 126 -21.33 9.54 -3.64
C PRO A 126 -21.72 10.18 -4.98
N VAL A 127 -23.00 10.58 -5.12
CA VAL A 127 -23.52 11.18 -6.35
C VAL A 127 -22.80 12.48 -6.72
N ASN A 128 -22.34 13.24 -5.72
CA ASN A 128 -21.59 14.48 -5.87
C ASN A 128 -20.07 14.28 -5.82
N VAL A 129 -19.58 13.06 -6.07
CA VAL A 129 -18.13 12.79 -6.11
C VAL A 129 -17.45 13.68 -7.15
N ARG A 130 -16.24 14.15 -6.82
CA ARG A 130 -15.44 14.95 -7.75
C ARG A 130 -14.89 14.07 -8.86
N ILE A 131 -15.10 14.45 -10.11
CA ILE A 131 -14.55 13.73 -11.27
C ILE A 131 -13.37 14.54 -11.79
N VAL A 132 -12.18 13.94 -11.73
CA VAL A 132 -10.94 14.54 -12.21
C VAL A 132 -10.59 13.89 -13.54
N VAL A 133 -10.67 14.65 -14.63
CA VAL A 133 -10.42 14.19 -15.98
C VAL A 133 -9.08 14.71 -16.46
N ARG A 134 -8.22 13.81 -16.92
CA ARG A 134 -6.96 14.16 -17.57
C ARG A 134 -6.84 13.45 -18.89
N VAL A 135 -6.65 14.23 -19.94
CA VAL A 135 -6.39 13.75 -21.29
C VAL A 135 -4.93 14.06 -21.61
N TYR A 136 -4.15 13.04 -21.91
CA TYR A 136 -2.75 13.17 -22.29
C TYR A 136 -2.63 12.85 -23.78
N ALA A 137 -2.02 13.75 -24.56
CA ALA A 137 -1.76 13.48 -25.97
C ALA A 137 -0.54 14.26 -26.47
N ASN A 138 0.06 13.78 -27.55
CA ASN A 138 0.94 14.59 -28.39
C ASN A 138 0.09 15.52 -29.28
N LEU A 139 -0.11 16.77 -28.86
CA LEU A 139 -0.99 17.70 -29.58
C LEU A 139 -0.60 17.92 -31.04
N GLN A 140 0.70 17.90 -31.37
CA GLN A 140 1.15 18.06 -32.75
C GLN A 140 0.80 16.83 -33.61
N GLY A 141 1.06 15.63 -33.06
CA GLY A 141 0.71 14.36 -33.69
C GLY A 141 -0.80 14.23 -33.90
N LEU A 142 -1.56 14.53 -32.85
CA LEU A 142 -3.02 14.50 -32.85
C LEU A 142 -3.62 15.52 -33.83
N ALA A 143 -3.13 16.76 -33.85
CA ALA A 143 -3.59 17.78 -34.81
C ALA A 143 -3.31 17.36 -36.26
N LYS A 144 -2.16 16.72 -36.50
CA LYS A 144 -1.84 16.11 -37.79
C LYS A 144 -2.81 14.99 -38.14
N ALA A 145 -3.15 14.10 -37.19
CA ALA A 145 -4.10 13.02 -37.41
C ALA A 145 -5.49 13.56 -37.82
N TYR A 146 -6.00 14.59 -37.14
CA TYR A 146 -7.28 15.22 -37.50
C TYR A 146 -7.24 15.91 -38.86
N ARG A 147 -6.11 16.52 -39.25
CA ARG A 147 -5.96 17.10 -40.60
C ARG A 147 -5.93 16.02 -41.67
N ASP A 148 -5.12 14.98 -41.47
CA ASP A 148 -4.96 13.89 -42.42
C ASP A 148 -6.30 13.11 -42.56
N GLY A 149 -7.11 13.06 -41.50
CA GLY A 149 -8.49 12.59 -41.48
C GLY A 149 -9.55 13.56 -42.04
N GLN A 150 -9.15 14.71 -42.61
CA GLN A 150 -10.04 15.73 -43.18
C GLN A 150 -11.05 16.34 -42.19
N VAL A 151 -10.76 16.30 -40.89
CA VAL A 151 -11.59 16.90 -39.83
C VAL A 151 -11.25 18.37 -39.64
N LEU A 152 -9.95 18.68 -39.61
CA LEU A 152 -9.43 20.05 -39.49
C LEU A 152 -8.71 20.45 -40.78
N SER A 153 -8.94 21.68 -41.24
CA SER A 153 -8.17 22.24 -42.36
C SER A 153 -6.80 22.77 -41.88
N ASN A 154 -6.77 23.43 -40.72
CA ASN A 154 -5.54 23.91 -40.10
C ASN A 154 -5.30 23.20 -38.76
N PRO A 155 -4.15 22.52 -38.57
CA PRO A 155 -3.80 21.87 -37.30
C PRO A 155 -3.79 22.80 -36.08
N ALA A 156 -3.55 24.10 -36.29
CA ALA A 156 -3.56 25.08 -35.22
C ALA A 156 -4.93 25.22 -34.54
N ASP A 157 -6.01 24.87 -35.25
CA ASP A 157 -7.39 25.00 -34.77
C ASP A 157 -7.70 24.02 -33.62
N LEU A 158 -6.94 22.92 -33.49
CA LEU A 158 -7.05 22.00 -32.35
C LEU A 158 -6.80 22.73 -31.01
N GLY A 159 -5.98 23.78 -31.00
CA GLY A 159 -5.73 24.58 -29.81
C GLY A 159 -6.98 25.24 -29.25
N ALA A 160 -7.95 25.64 -30.09
CA ALA A 160 -9.22 26.19 -29.63
C ALA A 160 -10.03 25.14 -28.87
N PHE A 161 -10.09 23.91 -29.39
CA PHE A 161 -10.73 22.78 -28.70
C PHE A 161 -10.09 22.48 -27.35
N VAL A 162 -8.76 22.37 -27.29
CA VAL A 162 -8.01 22.12 -26.06
C VAL A 162 -8.28 23.22 -25.02
N ASN A 163 -8.26 24.48 -25.44
CA ASN A 163 -8.58 25.61 -24.56
C ASN A 163 -10.01 25.55 -24.04
N GLY A 164 -10.97 25.18 -24.88
CA GLY A 164 -12.36 25.00 -24.48
C GLY A 164 -12.52 23.90 -23.43
N PHE A 165 -11.88 22.75 -23.66
CA PHE A 165 -11.90 21.62 -22.73
C PHE A 165 -11.37 22.02 -21.34
N ASN A 166 -10.21 22.69 -21.29
CA ASN A 166 -9.56 23.10 -20.05
C ASN A 166 -10.31 24.20 -19.30
N LYS A 167 -11.06 25.06 -20.01
CA LYS A 167 -11.83 26.14 -19.38
C LYS A 167 -13.16 25.70 -18.79
N GLU A 168 -13.72 24.60 -19.28
CA GLU A 168 -15.08 24.20 -18.91
C GLU A 168 -15.21 23.80 -17.44
N ASN A 169 -14.24 23.06 -16.92
CA ASN A 169 -14.28 22.57 -15.56
C ASN A 169 -12.86 22.58 -14.98
N ALA A 170 -12.72 23.11 -13.77
CA ALA A 170 -11.43 23.21 -13.09
C ALA A 170 -10.76 21.84 -12.78
N LEU A 171 -11.47 20.74 -12.94
CA LEU A 171 -10.98 19.37 -12.78
C LEU A 171 -10.78 18.65 -14.12
N CYS A 172 -10.86 19.36 -15.25
CA CYS A 172 -10.60 18.83 -16.59
C CYS A 172 -9.32 19.45 -17.17
N ASP A 173 -8.34 18.60 -17.41
CA ASP A 173 -7.06 19.00 -18.00
C ASP A 173 -6.80 18.20 -19.28
N PHE A 174 -6.49 18.90 -20.37
CA PHE A 174 -5.94 18.37 -21.59
C PHE A 174 -4.48 18.80 -21.66
N VAL A 175 -3.59 17.83 -21.46
CA VAL A 175 -2.17 18.01 -21.24
C VAL A 175 -1.40 17.63 -22.51
N ASN A 176 -0.57 18.56 -22.98
CA ASN A 176 0.38 18.27 -24.06
C ASN A 176 1.62 17.57 -23.48
N ALA A 177 1.87 16.32 -23.88
CA ALA A 177 3.03 15.56 -23.40
C ALA A 177 4.31 15.75 -24.23
N GLY A 178 4.24 16.48 -25.35
CA GLY A 178 5.40 16.89 -26.16
C GLY A 178 5.80 15.93 -27.30
N ASP A 179 6.91 16.28 -27.99
CA ASP A 179 7.12 15.90 -29.41
C ASP A 179 8.27 14.87 -29.64
N GLY A 180 8.62 14.05 -28.66
CA GLY A 180 9.69 13.06 -28.78
C GLY A 180 9.25 11.78 -29.51
N LYS A 181 9.63 11.59 -30.78
CA LYS A 181 9.20 10.43 -31.59
C LYS A 181 9.54 9.03 -31.03
N GLU A 182 10.45 8.94 -30.05
CA GLU A 182 10.78 7.71 -29.31
C GLU A 182 10.75 7.89 -27.77
N CYS A 183 10.49 9.11 -27.26
CA CYS A 183 10.41 9.41 -25.81
C CYS A 183 9.04 9.96 -25.37
N ALA A 184 8.18 10.41 -26.29
CA ALA A 184 6.85 10.93 -25.99
C ALA A 184 5.86 9.80 -25.74
N ASP A 185 5.89 8.71 -26.53
CA ASP A 185 5.09 7.52 -26.22
C ASP A 185 5.50 6.94 -24.86
N GLU A 186 6.80 6.90 -24.55
CA GLU A 186 7.29 6.46 -23.23
C GLU A 186 6.92 7.43 -22.10
N LYS A 187 6.82 8.74 -22.37
CA LYS A 187 6.50 9.75 -21.36
C LYS A 187 5.00 9.99 -21.17
N LEU A 188 4.20 9.91 -22.22
CA LEU A 188 2.74 9.79 -22.19
C LEU A 188 2.37 8.59 -21.34
N LYS A 189 2.93 7.43 -21.68
CA LYS A 189 2.84 6.22 -20.85
C LYS A 189 3.35 6.49 -19.45
N ALA A 190 4.48 7.15 -19.24
CA ALA A 190 5.00 7.40 -17.89
C ALA A 190 4.08 8.29 -17.05
N ASP A 191 3.48 9.35 -17.61
CA ASP A 191 2.58 10.25 -16.88
C ASP A 191 1.24 9.57 -16.60
N ASP A 192 0.66 8.87 -17.58
CA ASP A 192 -0.54 8.04 -17.40
C ASP A 192 -0.30 6.92 -16.37
N ILE A 193 0.82 6.21 -16.48
CA ILE A 193 1.24 5.15 -15.54
C ILE A 193 1.49 5.73 -14.15
N ALA A 194 2.16 6.88 -14.04
CA ALA A 194 2.45 7.51 -12.75
C ALA A 194 1.16 7.96 -12.07
N MET A 195 0.25 8.60 -12.80
CA MET A 195 -1.05 9.01 -12.27
C MET A 195 -1.92 7.81 -11.94
N PHE A 196 -1.90 6.77 -12.77
CA PHE A 196 -2.61 5.53 -12.49
C PHE A 196 -2.11 4.88 -11.19
N HIS A 197 -0.79 4.67 -11.03
CA HIS A 197 -0.22 4.09 -9.82
C HIS A 197 -0.47 4.96 -8.59
N MET A 198 -0.38 6.28 -8.72
CA MET A 198 -0.71 7.19 -7.63
C MET A 198 -2.18 7.04 -7.23
N ASN A 199 -3.10 7.04 -8.20
CA ASN A 199 -4.53 7.03 -7.94
C ASN A 199 -5.05 5.67 -7.46
N ILE A 200 -4.44 4.55 -7.89
CA ILE A 200 -4.88 3.22 -7.46
C ILE A 200 -4.60 2.99 -5.97
N ASP A 201 -3.49 3.55 -5.46
CA ASP A 201 -3.07 3.44 -4.06
C ASP A 201 -3.75 4.46 -3.12
N ILE A 202 -4.25 5.58 -3.65
CA ILE A 202 -4.96 6.59 -2.86
C ILE A 202 -6.34 6.09 -2.43
N ALA A 203 -6.63 6.11 -1.13
CA ALA A 203 -7.90 5.66 -0.56
C ALA A 203 -9.11 6.54 -0.94
N GLN A 204 -8.87 7.84 -1.14
CA GLN A 204 -9.87 8.83 -1.56
C GLN A 204 -10.20 8.72 -3.05
N CYS A 205 -9.34 8.08 -3.86
CA CYS A 205 -9.67 7.75 -5.23
C CYS A 205 -10.62 6.54 -5.16
N ARG A 206 -11.91 6.79 -5.38
CA ARG A 206 -12.95 5.77 -5.24
C ARG A 206 -13.02 4.87 -6.46
N HIS A 207 -12.65 5.40 -7.62
CA HIS A 207 -12.68 4.66 -8.89
C HIS A 207 -11.73 5.28 -9.92
N ILE A 208 -11.25 4.46 -10.84
CA ILE A 208 -10.43 4.87 -11.98
C ILE A 208 -11.12 4.42 -13.26
N ILE A 209 -11.34 5.35 -14.17
CA ILE A 209 -11.78 5.08 -15.53
C ILE A 209 -10.60 5.35 -16.45
N PHE A 210 -10.15 4.33 -17.17
CA PHE A 210 -8.95 4.38 -17.99
C PHE A 210 -9.30 4.23 -19.47
N GLY A 211 -9.08 5.27 -20.26
CA GLY A 211 -9.28 5.30 -21.71
C GLY A 211 -7.96 5.20 -22.45
N GLY A 212 -7.69 4.05 -23.05
CA GLY A 212 -6.50 3.79 -23.87
C GLY A 212 -6.71 2.56 -24.73
N SER A 213 -7.94 2.39 -25.24
CA SER A 213 -8.42 1.10 -25.74
C SER A 213 -7.60 0.56 -26.90
N ALA A 214 -7.01 1.41 -27.73
CA ALA A 214 -6.27 1.02 -28.92
C ALA A 214 -4.76 0.78 -28.72
N ASP A 215 -4.19 0.97 -27.52
CA ASP A 215 -2.74 0.77 -27.27
C ASP A 215 -2.44 -0.48 -26.43
N ASN A 216 -1.73 -1.45 -27.03
CA ASN A 216 -1.25 -2.65 -26.33
C ASN A 216 -0.28 -2.31 -25.18
N GLY A 217 0.34 -1.13 -25.18
CA GLY A 217 1.26 -0.68 -24.14
C GLY A 217 0.68 -0.70 -22.72
N TYR A 218 -0.64 -0.54 -22.58
CA TYR A 218 -1.31 -0.57 -21.28
C TYR A 218 -1.62 -1.98 -20.75
N ALA A 219 -1.50 -3.03 -21.57
CA ALA A 219 -1.78 -4.40 -21.13
C ALA A 219 -0.88 -4.83 -19.96
N ARG A 220 0.39 -4.43 -19.97
CA ARG A 220 1.34 -4.71 -18.88
C ARG A 220 1.05 -3.89 -17.62
N LEU A 221 0.61 -2.64 -17.78
CA LEU A 221 0.25 -1.75 -16.66
C LEU A 221 -0.98 -2.27 -15.92
N LEU A 222 -2.02 -2.61 -16.68
CA LEU A 222 -3.33 -2.95 -16.13
C LEU A 222 -3.46 -4.43 -15.81
N GLY A 223 -2.63 -5.30 -16.41
CA GLY A 223 -2.66 -6.76 -16.22
C GLY A 223 -2.66 -7.22 -14.76
N PRO A 224 -1.81 -6.66 -13.86
CA PRO A 224 -1.85 -6.97 -12.42
C PRO A 224 -3.18 -6.65 -11.72
N TYR A 225 -4.02 -5.80 -12.32
CA TYR A 225 -5.26 -5.30 -11.76
C TYR A 225 -6.51 -5.86 -12.44
N GLY A 226 -6.40 -6.97 -13.19
CA GLY A 226 -7.52 -7.54 -13.94
C GLY A 226 -8.74 -7.98 -13.12
N ASP A 227 -8.58 -8.17 -11.81
CA ASP A 227 -9.67 -8.51 -10.88
C ASP A 227 -10.09 -7.30 -10.01
N SER A 228 -9.61 -6.09 -10.33
CA SER A 228 -9.86 -4.90 -9.53
C SER A 228 -11.29 -4.39 -9.68
N THR A 229 -11.96 -4.18 -8.56
CA THR A 229 -13.28 -3.52 -8.53
C THR A 229 -13.21 -2.00 -8.67
N LYS A 230 -12.00 -1.43 -8.64
CA LYS A 230 -11.73 0.02 -8.66
C LYS A 230 -11.45 0.56 -10.07
N ILE A 231 -11.47 -0.30 -11.10
CA ILE A 231 -11.10 0.07 -12.48
C ILE A 231 -12.26 -0.20 -13.43
N THR A 232 -12.49 0.73 -14.34
CA THR A 232 -13.32 0.55 -15.54
C THR A 232 -12.50 0.97 -16.76
N LEU A 233 -12.56 0.19 -17.83
CA LEU A 233 -11.94 0.55 -19.09
C LEU A 233 -12.90 1.37 -19.94
N MET A 234 -12.43 2.49 -20.47
CA MET A 234 -13.19 3.28 -21.42
C MET A 234 -12.82 2.85 -22.83
N GLU A 235 -13.83 2.49 -23.61
CA GLU A 235 -13.69 2.06 -24.99
C GLU A 235 -14.12 3.18 -25.94
N GLY A 236 -13.16 3.67 -26.74
CA GLY A 236 -13.43 4.43 -27.95
C GLY A 236 -13.46 3.48 -29.13
N GLN A 237 -12.29 3.19 -29.67
CA GLN A 237 -12.07 2.13 -30.66
C GLN A 237 -12.05 0.75 -30.01
N PRO A 238 -12.30 -0.33 -30.78
CA PRO A 238 -12.19 -1.69 -30.28
C PRO A 238 -10.86 -1.93 -29.57
N PHE A 239 -10.91 -2.66 -28.44
CA PHE A 239 -9.72 -2.94 -27.65
C PHE A 239 -8.62 -3.61 -28.49
N ALA A 240 -7.39 -3.13 -28.32
CA ALA A 240 -6.20 -3.72 -28.90
C ALA A 240 -6.04 -5.17 -28.43
N ARG A 241 -5.41 -6.02 -29.25
CA ARG A 241 -5.38 -7.48 -29.04
C ARG A 241 -4.93 -7.89 -27.65
N GLU A 242 -3.92 -7.22 -27.09
CA GLU A 242 -3.38 -7.55 -25.75
C GLU A 242 -4.27 -7.04 -24.60
N LEU A 243 -5.24 -6.14 -24.89
CA LEU A 243 -6.20 -5.61 -23.93
C LEU A 243 -7.55 -6.35 -23.95
N VAL A 244 -7.86 -7.15 -24.98
CA VAL A 244 -9.15 -7.85 -25.11
C VAL A 244 -9.43 -8.77 -23.91
N ASP A 245 -8.44 -9.58 -23.52
CA ASP A 245 -8.58 -10.49 -22.39
C ASP A 245 -8.84 -9.73 -21.08
N LEU A 246 -8.22 -8.56 -20.92
CA LEU A 246 -8.42 -7.71 -19.76
C LEU A 246 -9.79 -7.03 -19.78
N ALA A 247 -10.25 -6.54 -20.93
CA ALA A 247 -11.57 -5.96 -21.11
C ALA A 247 -12.71 -6.97 -20.92
N SER A 248 -12.43 -8.28 -21.02
CA SER A 248 -13.38 -9.32 -20.65
C SER A 248 -13.55 -9.50 -19.12
N LYS A 249 -12.56 -9.06 -18.33
CA LYS A 249 -12.53 -9.20 -16.87
C LYS A 249 -12.95 -7.92 -16.15
N LEU A 250 -12.61 -6.77 -16.72
CA LEU A 250 -12.92 -5.46 -16.17
C LEU A 250 -14.21 -4.89 -16.79
N PRO A 251 -15.02 -4.13 -16.03
CA PRO A 251 -16.15 -3.39 -16.56
C PRO A 251 -15.72 -2.39 -17.65
N THR A 252 -16.57 -2.19 -18.65
CA THR A 252 -16.32 -1.28 -19.78
C THR A 252 -17.37 -0.17 -19.88
N LEU A 253 -16.91 1.01 -20.28
CA LEU A 253 -17.73 2.21 -20.50
C LEU A 253 -17.48 2.75 -21.91
N ARG A 254 -18.55 3.12 -22.63
CA ARG A 254 -18.47 3.80 -23.93
C ARG A 254 -19.13 5.17 -23.87
N CYS A 255 -18.38 6.21 -24.23
CA CYS A 255 -18.89 7.58 -24.35
C CYS A 255 -18.97 7.98 -25.84
N LYS A 256 -19.92 7.39 -26.57
CA LYS A 256 -20.03 7.51 -28.05
C LYS A 256 -20.21 8.94 -28.57
N ASN A 257 -20.76 9.82 -27.73
CA ASN A 257 -20.93 11.24 -28.10
C ASN A 257 -19.64 12.05 -27.93
N VAL A 258 -18.64 11.49 -27.26
CA VAL A 258 -17.35 12.14 -26.96
C VAL A 258 -16.24 11.54 -27.82
N PHE A 259 -16.12 10.22 -27.83
CA PHE A 259 -15.05 9.49 -28.52
C PHE A 259 -15.55 8.73 -29.73
N ARG A 260 -14.70 8.66 -30.75
CA ARG A 260 -14.92 7.86 -31.96
C ARG A 260 -14.73 6.37 -31.67
N ASP A 261 -15.40 5.57 -32.46
CA ASP A 261 -15.22 4.11 -32.54
C ASP A 261 -14.25 3.67 -33.66
N THR A 262 -13.73 4.62 -34.44
CA THR A 262 -12.85 4.38 -35.59
C THR A 262 -11.58 5.22 -35.53
N THR A 263 -10.47 4.70 -36.09
CA THR A 263 -9.20 5.43 -36.27
C THR A 263 -9.20 6.27 -37.53
N TYR A 264 -8.42 7.35 -37.53
CA TYR A 264 -7.96 7.94 -38.79
C TYR A 264 -6.88 7.03 -39.37
N HIS A 265 -7.24 6.23 -40.39
CA HIS A 265 -6.26 5.45 -41.12
C HIS A 265 -5.26 6.40 -41.79
N VAL A 266 -4.04 6.49 -41.25
CA VAL A 266 -2.90 6.96 -42.03
C VAL A 266 -2.69 5.90 -43.10
N SER A 267 -3.22 6.13 -44.30
CA SER A 267 -2.72 5.42 -45.48
C SER A 267 -1.25 5.79 -45.58
N ARG A 268 -0.38 4.92 -45.05
CA ARG A 268 1.01 4.85 -45.47
C ARG A 268 0.91 4.45 -46.94
N GLN A 269 0.80 5.44 -47.83
CA GLN A 269 1.03 5.21 -49.24
C GLN A 269 2.43 4.63 -49.31
N LEU A 270 2.50 3.30 -49.48
CA LEU A 270 3.66 2.63 -50.01
C LEU A 270 3.96 3.39 -51.30
N ARG A 271 4.98 4.22 -51.26
CA ARG A 271 5.61 4.72 -52.48
C ARG A 271 6.10 3.45 -53.17
N ASN A 272 5.35 3.00 -54.17
CA ASN A 272 5.81 1.98 -55.12
C ASN A 272 6.98 2.59 -55.91
N GLY A 273 8.15 2.60 -55.29
CA GLY A 273 9.42 2.72 -56.00
C GLY A 273 9.74 1.36 -56.64
N PRO A 274 10.20 1.31 -57.89
CA PRO A 274 10.53 0.03 -58.53
C PRO A 274 11.70 -0.62 -57.80
N THR A 275 11.48 -1.81 -57.23
CA THR A 275 12.55 -2.71 -56.79
C THR A 275 13.31 -3.26 -58.00
N PRO A 276 14.66 -3.24 -58.02
CA PRO A 276 15.44 -3.97 -59.02
C PRO A 276 15.32 -5.49 -58.83
N PRO A 277 15.48 -6.29 -59.90
CA PRO A 277 15.11 -7.70 -59.91
C PRO A 277 16.08 -8.61 -59.14
N THR A 278 15.48 -9.63 -58.55
CA THR A 278 16.07 -10.75 -57.81
C THR A 278 16.84 -11.72 -58.73
N THR A 279 18.02 -12.15 -58.29
CA THR A 279 18.79 -13.26 -58.89
C THR A 279 18.71 -14.48 -57.95
N PRO A 280 18.67 -15.73 -58.45
CA PRO A 280 18.16 -16.89 -57.71
C PRO A 280 19.20 -17.55 -56.78
N GLN A 281 18.72 -18.14 -55.68
CA GLN A 281 19.45 -19.11 -54.85
C GLN A 281 19.54 -20.49 -55.52
N PRO A 282 20.55 -21.30 -55.17
CA PRO A 282 20.44 -22.76 -55.12
C PRO A 282 20.38 -23.29 -53.67
N ASP A 283 19.78 -24.48 -53.57
CA ASP A 283 19.31 -25.22 -52.39
C ASP A 283 20.37 -25.87 -51.48
N ALA A 284 19.86 -26.25 -50.28
CA ALA A 284 20.35 -27.21 -49.28
C ALA A 284 21.57 -26.76 -48.43
N VAL A 285 21.61 -26.91 -47.11
CA VAL A 285 21.43 -28.13 -46.30
C VAL A 285 21.11 -27.76 -44.84
N MET A 286 20.28 -28.59 -44.22
CA MET A 286 19.90 -28.65 -42.80
C MET A 286 21.10 -28.96 -41.88
N SER A 287 21.34 -28.20 -40.81
CA SER A 287 22.01 -28.76 -39.60
C SER A 287 21.80 -27.92 -38.34
N ASN A 288 21.53 -28.62 -37.24
CA ASN A 288 21.37 -28.14 -35.88
C ASN A 288 22.73 -27.93 -35.18
N TYR A 289 22.64 -27.27 -34.01
CA TYR A 289 23.52 -27.25 -32.84
C TYR A 289 24.42 -26.02 -32.59
N SER A 290 24.02 -25.35 -31.51
CA SER A 290 24.73 -24.60 -30.47
C SER A 290 26.26 -24.60 -30.40
N SER A 291 26.79 -23.41 -30.06
CA SER A 291 27.77 -23.12 -28.99
C SER A 291 29.05 -22.40 -29.40
N ALA A 292 29.48 -21.51 -28.49
CA ALA A 292 30.83 -20.99 -28.23
C ALA A 292 31.35 -19.76 -29.01
N ALA A 293 31.22 -18.61 -28.34
CA ALA A 293 32.29 -17.72 -27.85
C ALA A 293 33.60 -17.47 -28.65
N THR A 294 34.01 -16.19 -28.55
CA THR A 294 35.39 -15.60 -28.63
C THR A 294 36.03 -15.52 -30.02
N ALA A 295 36.72 -14.46 -30.48
CA ALA A 295 37.27 -13.25 -29.87
C ALA A 295 37.78 -12.26 -30.95
N VAL A 296 37.92 -10.96 -30.56
CA VAL A 296 38.89 -9.91 -30.98
C VAL A 296 38.95 -9.43 -32.45
N SER A 297 39.19 -8.16 -32.80
CA SER A 297 40.02 -7.08 -32.22
C SER A 297 39.54 -5.71 -32.76
N SER A 298 39.38 -4.65 -31.94
CA SER A 298 40.39 -3.68 -31.45
C SER A 298 40.62 -2.47 -32.38
N SER A 299 40.36 -1.25 -31.86
CA SER A 299 41.11 -0.03 -32.17
C SER A 299 40.97 0.97 -31.00
N GLN A 300 42.11 1.42 -30.49
CA GLN A 300 42.32 2.26 -29.32
C GLN A 300 42.44 3.75 -29.70
N THR A 301 42.06 4.68 -28.80
CA THR A 301 42.75 5.97 -28.50
C THR A 301 41.99 6.67 -27.36
N THR A 302 42.50 6.72 -26.12
CA THR A 302 43.40 7.70 -25.46
C THR A 302 42.67 8.49 -24.37
N ALA A 303 43.23 8.47 -23.17
CA ALA A 303 42.87 9.28 -22.01
C ALA A 303 44.08 10.13 -21.60
N ILE A 304 43.87 11.27 -20.91
CA ILE A 304 44.67 11.84 -19.81
C ILE A 304 43.99 13.11 -19.22
N GLN A 305 43.67 13.04 -17.91
CA GLN A 305 43.84 13.98 -16.76
C GLN A 305 43.30 15.44 -16.80
N ALA A 306 42.95 16.14 -15.70
CA ALA A 306 43.02 15.99 -14.23
C ALA A 306 42.05 16.99 -13.54
N VAL A 307 41.63 16.77 -12.27
CA VAL A 307 41.95 17.57 -11.04
C VAL A 307 41.09 17.16 -9.82
N SER A 308 41.72 17.06 -8.63
CA SER A 308 41.15 16.87 -7.26
C SER A 308 41.08 18.24 -6.52
N PRO A 309 40.71 18.43 -5.21
CA PRO A 309 40.32 17.49 -4.11
C PRO A 309 39.17 17.95 -3.13
N LEU A 310 38.90 17.13 -2.08
CA LEU A 310 38.75 17.48 -0.62
C LEU A 310 37.51 16.94 0.16
N VAL A 311 37.76 15.94 1.03
CA VAL A 311 37.29 15.68 2.44
C VAL A 311 35.78 15.52 2.77
N THR A 312 35.36 14.38 3.38
CA THR A 312 35.18 14.18 4.86
C THR A 312 34.74 12.74 5.24
N ASN A 313 35.51 12.15 6.17
CA ASN A 313 35.41 10.98 7.08
C ASN A 313 34.33 9.85 7.00
N PRO A 314 34.75 8.57 7.20
CA PRO A 314 33.88 7.43 7.49
C PRO A 314 33.68 7.17 9.01
N ILE A 315 32.45 6.79 9.41
CA ILE A 315 32.11 6.44 10.81
C ILE A 315 32.66 5.06 11.18
N ALA A 316 33.56 5.06 12.15
CA ALA A 316 34.04 3.89 12.88
C ALA A 316 32.95 3.31 13.79
N MET A 317 32.82 1.97 13.86
CA MET A 317 32.21 1.32 15.01
C MET A 317 33.35 0.78 15.86
N ASN A 318 33.46 1.27 17.10
CA ASN A 318 34.40 0.72 18.06
C ASN A 318 33.75 -0.50 18.75
N PRO A 319 34.44 -1.65 18.87
CA PRO A 319 33.99 -2.79 19.64
C PRO A 319 34.58 -2.70 21.05
N GLN A 320 33.75 -2.62 22.09
CA GLN A 320 34.07 -3.15 23.44
C GLN A 320 32.91 -2.96 24.42
N THR A 321 32.20 -4.05 24.70
CA THR A 321 32.03 -4.64 26.05
C THR A 321 31.27 -5.95 25.84
N GLY A 322 31.96 -7.05 26.11
CA GLY A 322 31.49 -8.40 25.83
C GLY A 322 30.37 -8.82 26.77
N VAL A 323 29.27 -9.28 26.17
CA VAL A 323 28.57 -10.47 26.66
C VAL A 323 28.31 -11.35 25.43
N THR A 324 29.05 -12.43 25.35
CA THR A 324 28.88 -13.49 24.35
C THR A 324 27.56 -14.20 24.66
N VAL A 325 26.51 -13.93 23.87
CA VAL A 325 25.34 -14.80 23.85
C VAL A 325 25.30 -15.48 22.50
N SER A 326 25.93 -16.65 22.46
CA SER A 326 25.74 -17.65 21.42
C SER A 326 24.25 -17.93 21.29
N HIS A 327 23.67 -17.70 20.11
CA HIS A 327 22.30 -18.11 19.83
C HIS A 327 22.24 -19.64 19.74
N THR A 328 22.04 -20.30 20.87
CA THR A 328 21.49 -21.65 20.88
C THR A 328 20.05 -21.57 20.42
N ASN A 329 19.70 -22.46 19.50
CA ASN A 329 18.45 -22.49 18.75
C ASN A 329 17.24 -22.95 19.60
N GLY A 330 17.11 -22.50 20.85
CA GLY A 330 16.33 -23.22 21.87
C GLY A 330 15.44 -22.41 22.83
N GLN A 331 15.51 -21.08 22.89
CA GLN A 331 14.56 -20.32 23.73
C GLN A 331 13.87 -19.22 22.95
N ARG A 332 12.62 -19.50 22.62
CA ARG A 332 11.65 -18.61 21.98
C ARG A 332 11.09 -17.65 23.04
N ARG A 333 11.97 -16.83 23.63
CA ARG A 333 11.63 -15.86 24.69
C ARG A 333 11.86 -14.42 24.22
N ILE A 334 11.09 -13.48 24.73
CA ILE A 334 11.14 -12.06 24.43
C ILE A 334 11.86 -11.35 25.56
N ALA A 335 13.02 -10.77 25.27
CA ALA A 335 13.73 -9.92 26.21
C ALA A 335 12.99 -8.61 26.45
N ARG A 336 12.93 -8.15 27.71
CA ARG A 336 12.37 -6.84 28.07
C ARG A 336 13.33 -5.99 28.89
N ASN A 337 13.22 -4.68 28.74
CA ASN A 337 13.89 -3.68 29.59
C ASN A 337 13.05 -3.34 30.84
N ALA A 338 13.58 -2.47 31.71
CA ALA A 338 12.90 -2.07 32.95
C ALA A 338 11.54 -1.39 32.74
N ALA A 339 11.31 -0.80 31.56
CA ALA A 339 10.03 -0.22 31.17
C ALA A 339 9.06 -1.26 30.56
N GLY A 340 9.41 -2.55 30.56
CA GLY A 340 8.60 -3.62 29.96
C GLY A 340 8.61 -3.61 28.43
N GLN A 341 9.48 -2.84 27.79
CA GLN A 341 9.58 -2.77 26.33
C GLN A 341 10.44 -3.90 25.79
N ARG A 342 10.07 -4.44 24.62
CA ARG A 342 10.81 -5.48 23.92
C ARG A 342 12.19 -5.00 23.48
N VAL A 343 13.19 -5.79 23.83
CA VAL A 343 14.60 -5.56 23.44
C VAL A 343 14.98 -6.52 22.31
N ASP A 344 15.42 -5.95 21.19
CA ASP A 344 16.07 -6.71 20.12
C ASP A 344 17.51 -7.02 20.50
N LEU A 345 17.79 -8.30 20.80
CA LEU A 345 19.14 -8.77 21.12
C LEU A 345 20.13 -8.47 19.97
N PRO A 346 21.35 -7.97 20.24
CA PRO A 346 22.33 -7.69 19.20
C PRO A 346 22.59 -8.92 18.30
N ILE A 347 22.56 -8.72 16.98
CA ILE A 347 22.92 -9.76 16.00
C ILE A 347 24.28 -9.41 15.41
N GLN A 348 25.25 -10.31 15.57
CA GLN A 348 26.55 -10.17 14.93
C GLN A 348 26.52 -10.83 13.55
N ALA A 349 26.65 -10.02 12.50
CA ALA A 349 26.73 -10.49 11.11
C ALA A 349 27.86 -9.75 10.37
N PRO A 350 28.60 -10.41 9.47
CA PRO A 350 29.59 -9.74 8.63
C PRO A 350 28.95 -8.61 7.81
N ARG A 351 29.55 -7.41 7.83
CA ARG A 351 29.02 -6.25 7.10
C ARG A 351 28.87 -6.49 5.60
N ALA A 352 29.80 -7.27 5.01
CA ALA A 352 29.73 -7.67 3.61
C ALA A 352 28.46 -8.48 3.31
N ASP A 353 28.11 -9.43 4.18
CA ASP A 353 26.90 -10.24 4.05
C ASP A 353 25.63 -9.41 4.26
N VAL A 354 25.61 -8.47 5.21
CA VAL A 354 24.46 -7.57 5.40
C VAL A 354 24.25 -6.70 4.16
N LYS A 355 25.33 -6.15 3.58
CA LYS A 355 25.27 -5.38 2.34
C LYS A 355 24.77 -6.24 1.17
N ALA A 356 25.27 -7.47 1.06
CA ALA A 356 24.86 -8.41 0.03
C ALA A 356 23.39 -8.84 0.19
N MET A 357 22.91 -9.08 1.40
CA MET A 357 21.50 -9.44 1.64
C MET A 357 20.55 -8.27 1.39
N LYS A 358 20.96 -7.03 1.71
CA LYS A 358 20.15 -5.83 1.49
C LYS A 358 19.90 -5.54 0.00
N SER A 359 20.83 -5.92 -0.88
CA SER A 359 20.65 -5.75 -2.34
C SER A 359 19.82 -6.89 -2.96
N LYS A 360 19.55 -7.97 -2.24
CA LYS A 360 18.68 -9.05 -2.72
C LYS A 360 17.22 -8.70 -2.43
N ARG A 361 16.34 -8.96 -3.40
CA ARG A 361 14.89 -8.80 -3.26
C ARG A 361 14.25 -10.02 -2.61
N TYR A 362 14.87 -10.55 -1.55
CA TYR A 362 14.34 -11.73 -0.85
C TYR A 362 13.13 -11.39 0.00
N CYS A 363 12.18 -12.32 0.09
CA CYS A 363 11.10 -12.20 1.05
C CYS A 363 11.65 -12.57 2.43
N ASN A 364 11.81 -11.58 3.31
CA ASN A 364 12.34 -11.81 4.66
C ASN A 364 11.48 -12.80 5.46
N GLU A 365 10.16 -12.74 5.31
CA GLU A 365 9.24 -13.64 6.00
C GLU A 365 9.43 -15.09 5.54
N TYR A 366 9.40 -15.32 4.22
CA TYR A 366 9.63 -16.64 3.65
C TYR A 366 11.01 -17.17 3.98
N GLN A 367 12.06 -16.35 3.88
CA GLN A 367 13.45 -16.76 4.08
C GLN A 367 13.85 -16.94 5.55
N LEU A 368 13.12 -16.33 6.49
CA LEU A 368 13.41 -16.48 7.92
C LEU A 368 12.46 -17.49 8.59
N LEU A 369 11.16 -17.44 8.27
CA LEU A 369 10.11 -18.24 8.94
C LEU A 369 9.67 -19.48 8.15
N GLY A 370 9.98 -19.54 6.86
CA GLY A 370 9.65 -20.70 5.99
C GLY A 370 8.26 -20.60 5.38
N ARG A 371 7.55 -19.52 5.68
CA ARG A 371 6.23 -19.21 5.18
C ARG A 371 6.15 -17.71 4.91
N CYS A 372 5.39 -17.34 3.91
CA CYS A 372 5.03 -15.95 3.66
C CYS A 372 3.51 -15.86 3.64
N HIS A 373 2.96 -14.86 4.33
CA HIS A 373 1.52 -14.67 4.37
C HIS A 373 0.91 -14.38 2.99
N TYR A 374 1.70 -13.83 2.06
CA TYR A 374 1.28 -13.54 0.68
C TYR A 374 1.40 -14.76 -0.27
N GLY A 375 2.03 -15.85 0.15
CA GLY A 375 2.16 -17.07 -0.67
C GLY A 375 2.75 -16.81 -2.06
N GLN A 376 2.05 -17.23 -3.11
CA GLN A 376 2.47 -17.04 -4.50
C GLN A 376 2.28 -15.60 -5.01
N LYS A 377 1.56 -14.75 -4.27
CA LYS A 377 1.31 -13.34 -4.62
C LYS A 377 2.38 -12.39 -4.04
N CYS A 378 3.51 -12.92 -3.56
CA CYS A 378 4.58 -12.11 -3.00
C CYS A 378 5.53 -11.62 -4.10
N ASP A 379 5.73 -10.29 -4.20
CA ASP A 379 6.66 -9.69 -5.16
C ASP A 379 8.16 -9.85 -4.79
N PHE A 380 8.42 -10.52 -3.67
CA PHE A 380 9.76 -10.83 -3.19
C PHE A 380 10.11 -12.28 -3.46
N GLN A 381 11.38 -12.54 -3.70
CA GLN A 381 11.87 -13.84 -4.13
C GLN A 381 11.66 -14.91 -3.03
N HIS A 382 10.79 -15.86 -3.32
CA HIS A 382 10.65 -17.16 -2.66
C HIS A 382 11.50 -18.16 -3.46
N GLY A 383 12.60 -18.62 -2.89
CA GLY A 383 13.56 -19.48 -3.58
C GLY A 383 14.25 -20.42 -2.60
N GLU A 384 15.48 -20.84 -2.92
CA GLU A 384 16.30 -21.60 -1.98
C GLU A 384 16.47 -20.83 -0.66
N ARG A 385 16.39 -21.58 0.44
CA ARG A 385 16.48 -21.03 1.79
C ARG A 385 17.89 -20.55 2.07
N VAL A 386 18.03 -19.27 2.39
CA VAL A 386 19.31 -18.70 2.82
C VAL A 386 19.76 -19.40 4.11
N SER A 387 21.03 -19.80 4.17
CA SER A 387 21.63 -20.51 5.29
C SER A 387 22.92 -19.84 5.78
N GLY A 388 23.48 -20.32 6.90
CA GLY A 388 24.77 -19.86 7.44
C GLY A 388 24.83 -18.36 7.77
N SER A 389 25.96 -17.73 7.47
CA SER A 389 26.21 -16.30 7.76
C SER A 389 25.21 -15.37 7.07
N ARG A 390 24.77 -15.73 5.87
CA ARG A 390 23.78 -14.97 5.09
C ARG A 390 22.40 -14.97 5.75
N PHE A 391 22.01 -16.06 6.41
CA PHE A 391 20.75 -16.13 7.16
C PHE A 391 20.77 -15.17 8.37
N VAL A 392 21.90 -15.14 9.08
CA VAL A 392 22.11 -14.20 10.20
C VAL A 392 22.11 -12.75 9.70
N ALA A 393 22.76 -12.47 8.58
CA ALA A 393 22.75 -11.16 7.95
C ALA A 393 21.35 -10.74 7.50
N LEU A 394 20.55 -11.66 6.96
CA LEU A 394 19.16 -11.38 6.57
C LEU A 394 18.28 -11.03 7.76
N ARG A 395 18.53 -11.61 8.95
CA ARG A 395 17.85 -11.18 10.19
C ARG A 395 18.16 -9.73 10.55
N VAL A 396 19.40 -9.28 10.35
CA VAL A 396 19.77 -7.86 10.53
C VAL A 396 19.01 -6.98 9.53
N VAL A 397 18.93 -7.40 8.26
CA VAL A 397 18.18 -6.67 7.22
C VAL A 397 16.70 -6.59 7.56
N ALA A 398 16.08 -7.68 8.02
CA ALA A 398 14.67 -7.69 8.42
C ALA A 398 14.39 -6.69 9.56
N ARG A 399 15.32 -6.56 10.52
CA ARG A 399 15.22 -5.58 11.60
C ARG A 399 15.44 -4.11 11.21
N LEU A 400 15.78 -3.83 9.95
CA LEU A 400 15.77 -2.45 9.43
C LEU A 400 14.34 -1.97 9.11
N SER A 401 13.37 -2.88 9.08
CA SER A 401 11.96 -2.55 8.92
C SER A 401 11.29 -2.50 10.31
N PRO A 402 10.58 -1.42 10.65
CA PRO A 402 9.96 -1.27 11.97
C PRO A 402 8.82 -2.28 12.15
N CYS A 403 8.72 -2.83 13.37
CA CYS A 403 7.57 -3.61 13.77
C CYS A 403 6.33 -2.72 13.86
N ARG A 404 5.22 -3.12 13.21
CA ARG A 404 3.96 -2.37 13.31
C ARG A 404 3.38 -2.31 14.74
N ILE A 405 3.66 -3.30 15.57
CA ILE A 405 3.24 -3.34 16.98
C ILE A 405 4.21 -2.53 17.88
N GLY A 406 5.41 -2.22 17.38
CA GLY A 406 6.39 -1.43 18.11
C GLY A 406 6.92 -2.12 19.37
N LEU A 407 7.22 -1.32 20.39
CA LEU A 407 7.96 -1.72 21.59
C LEU A 407 7.25 -2.76 22.46
N LEU A 408 5.95 -2.96 22.29
CA LEU A 408 5.17 -3.90 23.10
C LEU A 408 4.89 -5.22 22.36
N CYS A 409 5.56 -5.48 21.23
CA CYS A 409 5.32 -6.68 20.44
C CYS A 409 5.59 -7.98 21.20
N SER A 410 4.52 -8.73 21.50
CA SER A 410 4.58 -10.05 22.16
C SER A 410 4.72 -11.23 21.19
N ASN A 411 4.95 -10.99 19.89
CA ASN A 411 5.15 -12.07 18.92
C ASN A 411 6.60 -12.60 18.97
N VAL A 412 6.78 -13.77 19.56
CA VAL A 412 8.09 -14.43 19.68
C VAL A 412 8.78 -14.65 18.32
N ASN A 413 8.02 -14.85 17.24
CA ASN A 413 8.55 -15.07 15.90
C ASN A 413 8.68 -13.77 15.08
N CYS A 414 8.53 -12.58 15.69
CA CYS A 414 8.69 -11.31 14.99
C CYS A 414 10.12 -11.16 14.46
N ILE A 415 10.24 -10.92 13.16
CA ILE A 415 11.53 -10.69 12.46
C ILE A 415 11.84 -9.21 12.21
N GLN A 416 10.87 -8.32 12.50
CA GLN A 416 10.98 -6.87 12.33
C GLN A 416 11.71 -6.24 13.52
N GLY A 417 12.19 -5.01 13.34
CA GLY A 417 12.91 -4.26 14.37
C GLY A 417 11.97 -3.52 15.31
N HIS A 418 12.22 -3.58 16.61
CA HIS A 418 11.46 -2.90 17.65
C HIS A 418 12.12 -1.60 18.12
N ARG A 419 13.34 -1.30 17.66
CA ARG A 419 14.01 -0.02 17.86
C ARG A 419 14.85 0.37 16.65
N CYS A 420 15.10 1.66 16.50
CA CYS A 420 16.09 2.15 15.55
C CYS A 420 17.50 1.73 16.02
N MET A 421 18.26 1.06 15.14
CA MET A 421 19.63 0.60 15.46
C MET A 421 20.68 1.73 15.41
N LYS A 422 20.31 2.95 15.00
CA LYS A 422 21.22 4.11 14.95
C LYS A 422 21.11 4.91 16.25
N GLU A 423 22.15 4.91 17.07
CA GLU A 423 22.17 5.57 18.40
C GLU A 423 21.84 7.07 18.31
N ASN A 424 22.43 7.77 17.34
CA ASN A 424 22.16 9.19 17.07
C ASN A 424 21.43 9.34 15.73
N CYS A 425 20.14 8.98 15.69
CA CYS A 425 19.35 9.07 14.47
C CYS A 425 18.88 10.50 14.19
N GLU A 426 19.62 11.23 13.36
CA GLU A 426 19.31 12.61 12.94
C GLU A 426 18.15 12.71 11.93
N ARG A 427 17.53 11.59 11.54
CA ARG A 427 16.43 11.61 10.56
C ARG A 427 15.13 12.16 11.14
N GLY A 428 15.02 12.31 12.47
CA GLY A 428 13.83 12.82 13.14
C GLY A 428 12.57 12.10 12.68
N SER A 429 11.53 12.86 12.34
CA SER A 429 10.26 12.36 11.79
C SER A 429 10.37 11.68 10.41
N LYS A 430 11.52 11.79 9.72
CA LYS A 430 11.77 11.11 8.43
C LYS A 430 12.39 9.72 8.60
N CYS A 431 12.62 9.25 9.83
CA CYS A 431 13.04 7.88 10.07
C CYS A 431 11.87 6.91 9.84
N LEU A 432 12.15 5.69 9.36
CA LEU A 432 11.16 4.62 9.24
C LEU A 432 10.60 4.21 10.61
N PHE A 433 11.41 4.33 11.67
CA PHE A 433 11.02 4.03 13.04
C PHE A 433 10.31 5.24 13.65
N SER A 434 9.27 5.02 14.45
CA SER A 434 8.56 6.09 15.15
C SER A 434 9.46 6.76 16.21
N THR A 435 9.08 7.96 16.67
CA THR A 435 9.84 8.73 17.66
C THR A 435 10.10 7.93 18.94
N GLU A 436 9.12 7.17 19.41
CA GLU A 436 9.21 6.30 20.60
C GLU A 436 10.20 5.13 20.42
N MET A 437 10.47 4.69 19.19
CA MET A 437 11.41 3.59 18.88
C MET A 437 12.88 4.05 18.81
N HIS A 438 13.18 5.31 19.17
CA HIS A 438 14.52 5.87 19.26
C HIS A 438 14.95 6.01 20.72
N GLY A 439 16.26 5.91 21.00
CA GLY A 439 16.78 6.08 22.37
C GLY A 439 16.31 5.00 23.36
N VAL A 440 15.74 3.89 22.86
CA VAL A 440 15.21 2.80 23.68
C VAL A 440 16.35 2.10 24.41
N ASP A 441 16.19 1.95 25.73
CA ASP A 441 17.09 1.18 26.59
C ASP A 441 17.12 -0.29 26.14
N SER A 442 18.32 -0.75 25.78
CA SER A 442 18.58 -2.13 25.35
C SER A 442 19.07 -3.04 26.48
N ARG A 443 19.08 -2.58 27.74
CA ARG A 443 19.41 -3.42 28.88
C ARG A 443 18.27 -4.39 29.15
N VAL A 444 18.58 -5.69 29.05
CA VAL A 444 17.62 -6.75 29.36
C VAL A 444 17.55 -6.94 30.87
N VAL A 445 16.34 -6.91 31.43
CA VAL A 445 16.08 -7.15 32.85
C VAL A 445 15.14 -8.35 33.08
N SER A 446 14.33 -8.71 32.09
CA SER A 446 13.42 -9.86 32.17
C SER A 446 13.22 -10.53 30.80
N TRP A 447 12.63 -11.72 30.83
CA TRP A 447 12.35 -12.54 29.65
C TRP A 447 10.93 -13.10 29.73
N ASP A 448 10.11 -12.83 28.72
CA ASP A 448 8.79 -13.44 28.57
C ASP A 448 8.91 -14.68 27.66
N GLY A 449 8.10 -15.72 27.87
CA GLY A 449 8.16 -16.95 27.08
C GLY A 449 6.81 -17.61 26.98
#